data_AF-F7JQG9-F1
#
_entry.id   AF-F7JQG9-F1
#
_cell.length_a   1.000
_cell.length_b   1.000
_cell.length_c   1.000
_cell.angle_alpha   90.00
_cell.angle_beta   90.00
_cell.angle_gamma   90.00
#
_symmetry.space_group_name_H-M   'P 1'
#
loop_
_entity.id
_entity.type
_entity.pdbx_description
1 polymer ?
#
loop_
_entity_poly.entity_id
_entity_poly.type
_entity_poly.pdbx_seq_one_letter_code
_entity_poly.pdbx_strand_id
1 'polypeptide(L)'
;MKKLISKIKYHSAIIFPILSFILLSVIDNKYGLLSKVSEKKMDTLIGVIVSIVGIFLTVLTIYLSFPKTDIVKQRMKKTGHNHILLSNICAGIILLSVALLIWLFTNCYSIVICLFCAGLVNMLITGYYILVLSNFS
;
A
#
# COMPACT_ATOMS: atom_id res chain seq x y z
N MET A 1 5.37 -26.00 -3.95
CA MET A 1 5.89 -24.61 -3.90
C MET A 1 5.10 -23.62 -4.76
N LYS A 2 4.84 -23.88 -6.06
CA LYS A 2 4.10 -22.93 -6.95
C LYS A 2 2.72 -22.48 -6.43
N LYS A 3 1.91 -23.39 -5.86
CA LYS A 3 0.58 -23.07 -5.29
C LYS A 3 0.65 -22.16 -4.04
N LEU A 4 1.71 -22.30 -3.23
CA LEU A 4 1.90 -21.54 -1.99
C LEU A 4 2.35 -20.11 -2.30
N ILE A 5 3.29 -19.95 -3.24
CA ILE A 5 3.73 -18.65 -3.76
C ILE A 5 2.56 -17.90 -4.41
N SER A 6 1.70 -18.60 -5.16
CA SER A 6 0.51 -18.01 -5.77
C SER A 6 -0.48 -17.51 -4.71
N LYS A 7 -0.72 -18.27 -3.63
CA LYS A 7 -1.57 -17.83 -2.50
C LYS A 7 -1.00 -16.62 -1.75
N ILE A 8 0.32 -16.58 -1.54
CA ILE A 8 0.99 -15.44 -0.89
C ILE A 8 0.85 -14.18 -1.76
N LYS A 9 1.07 -14.29 -3.08
CA LYS A 9 0.87 -13.18 -4.02
C LYS A 9 -0.57 -12.67 -4.01
N TYR A 10 -1.54 -13.58 -3.92
CA TYR A 10 -2.96 -13.23 -3.88
C TYR A 10 -3.34 -12.38 -2.65
N HIS A 11 -2.76 -12.69 -1.49
CA HIS A 11 -3.00 -11.97 -0.22
C HIS A 11 -1.91 -10.94 0.10
N SER A 12 -1.14 -10.52 -0.91
CA SER A 12 0.01 -9.62 -0.77
C SER A 12 -0.36 -8.28 -0.13
N ALA A 13 -1.57 -7.79 -0.39
CA ALA A 13 -2.13 -6.55 0.16
C ALA A 13 -2.22 -6.51 1.69
N ILE A 14 -2.12 -7.67 2.35
CA ILE A 14 -2.20 -7.81 3.80
C ILE A 14 -0.89 -8.39 4.35
N ILE A 15 -0.36 -9.45 3.73
CA ILE A 15 0.80 -10.17 4.25
C ILE A 15 2.05 -9.27 4.31
N PHE A 16 2.38 -8.57 3.22
CA PHE A 16 3.60 -7.76 3.19
C PHE A 16 3.51 -6.48 4.02
N PRO A 17 2.38 -5.74 4.03
CA PRO A 17 2.19 -4.62 4.96
C PRO A 17 2.27 -5.03 6.43
N ILE A 18 1.64 -6.14 6.83
CA ILE A 18 1.73 -6.65 8.21
C ILE A 18 3.17 -7.03 8.56
N LEU A 19 3.86 -7.72 7.66
CA LEU A 19 5.26 -8.09 7.88
C LEU A 19 6.14 -6.85 8.06
N SER A 20 5.97 -5.84 7.21
CA SER A 20 6.68 -4.56 7.32
C SER A 20 6.37 -3.85 8.63
N PHE A 21 5.10 -3.81 9.03
CA PHE A 21 4.66 -3.20 10.28
C PHE A 21 5.29 -3.88 11.50
N ILE A 22 5.24 -5.22 11.57
CA ILE A 22 5.81 -5.99 12.68
C ILE A 22 7.32 -5.78 12.75
N LEU A 23 8.03 -5.87 11.63
CA LEU A 23 9.49 -5.69 11.60
C LEU A 23 9.88 -4.30 12.11
N LEU A 24 9.21 -3.24 11.64
CA LEU A 24 9.49 -1.88 12.08
C LEU A 24 9.14 -1.68 13.56
N SER A 25 8.02 -2.23 14.02
CA SER A 25 7.62 -2.15 15.42
C SER A 25 8.63 -2.84 16.35
N VAL A 26 9.16 -4.00 15.96
CA VAL A 26 10.20 -4.72 16.72
C VAL A 26 11.50 -3.92 16.76
N ILE A 27 11.91 -3.33 15.63
CA ILE A 27 13.10 -2.49 15.56
C ILE A 27 12.93 -1.24 16.43
N ASP A 28 11.78 -0.57 16.36
CA ASP A 28 11.53 0.63 17.15
C ASP A 28 11.47 0.32 18.64
N ASN A 29 10.86 -0.79 19.05
CA ASN A 29 10.85 -1.20 20.45
C ASN A 29 12.27 -1.47 21.00
N LYS A 30 13.18 -1.96 20.15
CA LYS A 30 14.57 -2.24 20.54
C LYS A 30 15.47 -1.00 20.56
N TYR A 31 15.29 -0.07 19.62
CA TYR A 31 16.23 1.04 19.39
C TYR A 31 15.64 2.44 19.64
N GLY A 32 14.30 2.56 19.73
CA GLY A 32 13.58 3.83 19.92
C GLY A 32 13.92 4.87 18.84
N LEU A 33 14.00 4.45 17.59
CA LEU A 33 14.45 5.28 16.47
C LEU A 33 13.30 6.13 15.91
N LEU A 34 12.10 5.57 15.80
CA LEU A 34 10.94 6.24 15.21
C LEU A 34 10.29 7.21 16.18
N SER A 35 10.37 6.95 17.49
CA SER A 35 9.84 7.83 18.53
C SER A 35 10.61 9.15 18.68
N LYS A 36 11.83 9.23 18.12
CA LYS A 36 12.69 10.43 18.16
C LYS A 36 12.56 11.32 16.92
N VAL A 37 11.66 10.99 15.99
CA VAL A 37 11.44 11.79 14.78
C VAL A 37 10.82 13.14 15.17
N SER A 38 11.37 14.24 14.65
CA SER A 38 10.88 15.58 14.95
C SER A 38 9.53 15.87 14.31
N GLU A 39 8.72 16.71 14.97
CA GLU A 39 7.38 17.12 14.50
C GLU A 39 7.42 17.71 13.08
N LYS A 40 8.41 18.55 12.77
CA LYS A 40 8.57 19.11 11.41
C LYS A 40 8.69 18.03 10.32
N LYS A 41 9.39 16.92 10.62
CA LYS A 41 9.48 15.78 9.69
C LYS A 41 8.16 15.01 9.64
N MET A 42 7.44 14.95 10.75
CA MET A 42 6.11 14.36 10.83
C MET A 42 5.11 15.12 9.94
N ASP A 43 5.06 16.44 9.98
CA ASP A 43 4.17 17.25 9.12
C ASP A 43 4.46 17.02 7.63
N THR A 44 5.76 16.95 7.29
CA THR A 44 6.19 16.61 5.93
C THR A 44 5.71 15.22 5.54
N LEU A 45 5.81 14.25 6.45
CA LEU A 45 5.37 12.87 6.23
C LEU A 45 3.86 12.79 6.00
N ILE A 46 3.06 13.55 6.74
CA ILE A 46 1.60 13.63 6.53
C ILE A 46 1.27 14.16 5.14
N GLY A 47 1.96 15.21 4.68
CA GLY A 47 1.81 15.72 3.31
C GLY A 47 2.10 14.65 2.24
N VAL A 48 3.14 13.82 2.47
CA VAL A 48 3.47 12.68 1.60
C VAL A 48 2.37 11.61 1.66
N ILE A 49 1.86 11.27 2.84
CA ILE A 49 0.77 10.29 3.00
C ILE A 49 -0.47 10.71 2.19
N VAL A 50 -0.90 11.97 2.31
CA VAL A 50 -2.06 12.50 1.58
C VAL A 50 -1.81 12.42 0.06
N SER A 51 -0.61 12.75 -0.38
CA SER A 51 -0.21 12.65 -1.79
C SER A 51 -0.30 11.21 -2.31
N ILE A 52 0.18 10.23 -1.55
CA ILE A 52 0.13 8.80 -1.93
C ILE A 52 -1.32 8.30 -1.97
N VAL A 53 -2.18 8.71 -1.03
CA VAL A 53 -3.62 8.40 -1.09
C VAL A 53 -4.23 8.94 -2.38
N GLY A 54 -3.89 10.18 -2.77
CA GLY A 54 -4.29 10.77 -4.04
C GLY A 54 -3.83 9.95 -5.27
N ILE A 55 -2.58 9.47 -5.25
CA ILE A 55 -2.04 8.60 -6.31
C ILE A 55 -2.85 7.30 -6.40
N PHE A 56 -3.14 6.64 -5.27
CA PHE A 56 -3.96 5.42 -5.27
C PHE A 56 -5.36 5.65 -5.84
N LEU A 57 -6.02 6.74 -5.45
CA LEU A 57 -7.34 7.11 -5.99
C LEU A 57 -7.28 7.40 -7.50
N THR A 58 -6.21 8.04 -7.96
CA THR A 58 -6.00 8.32 -9.39
C THR A 58 -5.84 7.01 -10.17
N VAL A 59 -4.96 6.12 -9.71
CA VAL A 59 -4.76 4.79 -10.32
C VAL A 59 -6.07 4.00 -10.33
N LEU A 60 -6.81 4.01 -9.22
CA LEU A 60 -8.11 3.34 -9.12
C LEU A 60 -9.10 3.88 -10.15
N THR A 61 -9.18 5.20 -10.28
CA THR A 61 -10.09 5.87 -11.21
C THR A 61 -9.77 5.51 -12.66
N ILE A 62 -8.49 5.58 -13.05
CA ILE A 62 -8.03 5.15 -14.38
C ILE A 62 -8.36 3.68 -14.62
N TYR A 63 -8.12 2.82 -13.63
CA TYR A 63 -8.43 1.40 -13.78
C TYR A 63 -9.93 1.12 -13.96
N LEU A 64 -10.77 1.85 -13.23
CA LEU A 64 -12.22 1.72 -13.29
C LEU A 64 -12.80 2.27 -14.59
N SER A 65 -12.19 3.30 -15.19
CA SER A 65 -12.66 3.90 -16.45
C SER A 65 -12.49 3.00 -17.67
N PHE A 66 -11.59 2.00 -17.64
CA PHE A 66 -11.46 1.04 -18.75
C PHE A 66 -12.77 0.24 -18.97
N PRO A 67 -13.23 0.08 -20.23
CA PRO A 67 -14.45 -0.65 -20.54
C PRO A 67 -14.31 -2.13 -20.14
N LYS A 68 -15.41 -2.77 -19.71
CA LYS A 68 -15.38 -4.17 -19.26
C LYS A 68 -15.02 -5.15 -20.38
N THR A 69 -15.20 -4.74 -21.63
CA THR A 69 -14.85 -5.48 -22.85
C THR A 69 -13.38 -5.34 -23.25
N ASP A 70 -12.62 -4.49 -22.56
CA ASP A 70 -11.21 -4.28 -22.86
C ASP A 70 -10.41 -5.58 -22.67
N ILE A 71 -9.63 -5.94 -23.70
CA ILE A 71 -8.82 -7.15 -23.75
C ILE A 71 -7.86 -7.20 -22.55
N VAL A 72 -7.34 -6.04 -22.13
CA VAL A 72 -6.43 -5.89 -20.99
C VAL A 72 -7.17 -6.20 -19.67
N LYS A 73 -8.36 -5.63 -19.48
CA LYS A 73 -9.19 -5.81 -18.27
C LYS A 73 -9.70 -7.25 -18.15
N GLN A 74 -10.10 -7.87 -19.26
CA GLN A 74 -10.52 -9.28 -19.30
C GLN A 74 -9.35 -10.22 -19.00
N ARG A 75 -8.16 -9.96 -19.56
CA ARG A 75 -6.95 -10.76 -19.28
C ARG A 75 -6.55 -10.68 -17.81
N MET A 76 -6.53 -9.48 -17.24
CA MET A 76 -6.27 -9.23 -15.81
C MET A 76 -7.26 -9.95 -14.88
N LYS A 77 -8.53 -10.02 -15.29
CA LYS A 77 -9.55 -10.76 -14.55
C LYS A 77 -9.31 -12.27 -14.63
N LYS A 78 -8.92 -12.80 -15.80
CA LYS A 78 -8.63 -14.23 -16.01
C LYS A 78 -7.39 -14.71 -15.25
N THR A 79 -6.37 -13.87 -15.08
CA THR A 79 -5.10 -14.23 -14.39
C THR A 79 -5.13 -13.97 -12.88
N GLY A 80 -6.21 -13.38 -12.35
CA GLY A 80 -6.31 -13.00 -10.93
C GLY A 80 -5.50 -11.76 -10.53
N HIS A 81 -4.71 -11.20 -11.44
CA HIS A 81 -3.91 -9.99 -11.19
C HIS A 81 -4.76 -8.75 -10.96
N ASN A 82 -5.98 -8.69 -11.52
CA ASN A 82 -6.94 -7.65 -11.21
C ASN A 82 -7.24 -7.57 -9.71
N HIS A 83 -7.54 -8.72 -9.09
CA HIS A 83 -7.83 -8.77 -7.67
C HIS A 83 -6.65 -8.29 -6.84
N ILE A 84 -5.43 -8.68 -7.21
CA ILE A 84 -4.22 -8.29 -6.49
C ILE A 84 -4.01 -6.77 -6.59
N LEU A 85 -4.14 -6.19 -7.78
CA LEU A 85 -4.00 -4.75 -7.99
C LEU A 85 -5.04 -3.97 -7.16
N LEU A 86 -6.33 -4.28 -7.32
CA LEU A 86 -7.42 -3.61 -6.60
C LEU A 86 -7.28 -3.76 -5.09
N SER A 87 -6.95 -4.98 -4.61
CA SER A 87 -6.80 -5.25 -3.19
C SER A 87 -5.65 -4.45 -2.57
N ASN A 88 -4.50 -4.33 -3.26
CA ASN A 88 -3.37 -3.52 -2.80
C ASN A 88 -3.70 -2.02 -2.79
N ILE A 89 -4.39 -1.52 -3.81
CA ILE A 89 -4.85 -0.12 -3.86
C ILE A 89 -5.78 0.17 -2.69
N CYS A 90 -6.83 -0.64 -2.50
CA CYS A 90 -7.80 -0.44 -1.42
C CYS A 90 -7.14 -0.56 -0.03
N ALA A 91 -6.32 -1.59 0.19
CA ALA A 91 -5.62 -1.77 1.45
C ALA A 91 -4.63 -0.63 1.72
N GLY A 92 -3.93 -0.13 0.69
CA GLY A 92 -3.06 1.03 0.78
C GLY A 92 -3.80 2.29 1.19
N ILE A 93 -4.95 2.58 0.57
CA ILE A 93 -5.81 3.71 0.95
C ILE A 93 -6.25 3.56 2.40
N ILE A 94 -6.81 2.41 2.79
CA ILE A 94 -7.29 2.18 4.16
C ILE A 94 -6.17 2.35 5.18
N LEU A 95 -5.01 1.73 4.98
CA LEU A 95 -3.87 1.82 5.89
C LEU A 95 -3.38 3.26 6.07
N LEU A 96 -3.24 3.99 4.96
CA LEU A 96 -2.79 5.38 5.00
C LEU A 96 -3.85 6.31 5.61
N SER A 97 -5.14 6.07 5.36
CA SER A 97 -6.22 6.78 6.03
C SER A 97 -6.23 6.53 7.54
N VAL A 98 -6.00 5.29 7.98
CA VAL A 98 -5.85 4.97 9.42
C VAL A 98 -4.62 5.67 10.00
N ALA A 99 -3.52 5.77 9.26
CA ALA A 99 -2.33 6.52 9.69
C ALA A 99 -2.65 8.01 9.93
N LEU A 100 -3.43 8.63 9.02
CA LEU A 100 -3.91 10.01 9.18
C LEU A 100 -4.82 10.17 10.39
N LEU A 101 -5.75 9.24 10.62
CA LEU A 101 -6.63 9.27 11.79
C LEU A 101 -5.84 9.16 13.09
N ILE A 102 -4.87 8.24 13.17
CA ILE A 102 -4.02 8.09 14.35
C ILE A 102 -3.21 9.35 14.60
N TRP A 103 -2.62 9.95 13.55
CA TRP A 103 -1.92 11.22 13.69
C TRP A 103 -2.84 12.36 14.17
N LEU A 104 -4.07 12.42 13.66
CA LEU A 104 -5.02 13.49 14.01
C LEU A 104 -5.48 13.42 15.46
N PHE A 105 -5.68 12.22 15.99
CA PHE A 105 -6.26 12.01 17.33
C PHE A 105 -5.24 11.61 18.40
N THR A 106 -3.98 11.31 18.03
CA THR A 106 -2.96 10.82 18.95
C THR A 106 -1.56 11.36 18.62
N ASN A 107 -0.67 11.38 19.62
CA ASN A 107 0.74 11.74 19.43
C ASN A 107 1.66 10.53 19.18
N CYS A 108 1.10 9.40 18.74
CA CYS A 108 1.84 8.15 18.57
C CYS A 108 2.58 8.08 17.22
N TYR A 109 3.59 8.93 17.03
CA TYR A 109 4.29 9.08 15.74
C TYR A 109 4.95 7.79 15.24
N SER A 110 5.51 6.96 16.13
CA SER A 110 6.05 5.65 15.75
C SER A 110 5.06 4.77 14.99
N ILE A 111 3.79 4.75 15.43
CA ILE A 111 2.73 3.94 14.81
C ILE A 111 2.38 4.50 13.43
N VAL A 112 2.30 5.84 13.31
CA VAL A 112 2.01 6.51 12.04
C VAL A 112 3.11 6.21 11.01
N ILE A 113 4.38 6.24 11.43
CA ILE A 113 5.52 5.91 10.56
C ILE A 113 5.45 4.44 10.14
N CYS A 114 5.14 3.51 11.05
CA CYS A 114 4.98 2.10 10.72
C CYS A 114 3.85 1.86 9.70
N LEU A 115 2.70 2.50 9.88
CA LEU A 115 1.57 2.42 8.94
C LEU A 115 1.89 3.05 7.59
N PHE A 116 2.63 4.17 7.58
CA PHE A 116 3.13 4.77 6.34
C PHE A 116 4.00 3.78 5.56
N CYS A 117 4.99 3.15 6.20
CA CYS A 117 5.84 2.16 5.56
C CYS A 117 5.04 0.95 5.07
N ALA A 118 4.06 0.49 5.85
CA ALA A 118 3.15 -0.58 5.42
C ALA A 118 2.32 -0.17 4.19
N GLY A 119 1.85 1.08 4.12
CA GLY A 119 1.16 1.64 2.96
C GLY A 119 2.07 1.79 1.73
N LEU A 120 3.34 2.16 1.93
CA LEU A 120 4.34 2.21 0.85
C LEU A 120 4.57 0.84 0.20
N VAL A 121 4.54 -0.24 0.98
CA VAL A 121 4.64 -1.60 0.43
C VAL A 121 3.48 -1.87 -0.55
N ASN A 122 2.25 -1.50 -0.18
CA ASN A 122 1.10 -1.61 -1.09
C ASN A 122 1.26 -0.74 -2.35
N MET A 123 1.89 0.43 -2.22
CA MET A 123 2.16 1.30 -3.37
C MET A 123 3.16 0.65 -4.32
N LEU A 124 4.25 0.08 -3.81
CA LEU A 124 5.25 -0.62 -4.62
C LEU A 124 4.67 -1.83 -5.36
N ILE A 125 3.84 -2.63 -4.66
CA ILE A 125 3.16 -3.78 -5.28
C ILE A 125 2.20 -3.31 -6.37
N THR A 126 1.43 -2.25 -6.11
CA THR A 126 0.55 -1.63 -7.10
C THR A 126 1.33 -1.18 -8.33
N GLY A 127 2.43 -0.46 -8.14
CA GLY A 127 3.32 -0.03 -9.23
C GLY A 127 3.86 -1.19 -10.05
N TYR A 128 4.30 -2.27 -9.41
CA TYR A 128 4.73 -3.49 -10.10
C TYR A 128 3.62 -4.05 -11.01
N TYR A 129 2.39 -4.16 -10.51
CA TYR A 129 1.28 -4.70 -11.30
C TYR A 129 0.83 -3.76 -12.43
N ILE A 130 0.99 -2.45 -12.27
CA ILE A 130 0.79 -1.49 -13.37
C ILE A 130 1.87 -1.67 -14.44
N LEU A 131 3.14 -1.83 -14.08
CA LEU A 131 4.21 -2.08 -15.05
C LEU A 131 4.01 -3.42 -15.78
N VAL A 132 3.59 -4.44 -15.06
CA VAL A 132 3.17 -5.73 -15.64
C VAL A 132 1.91 -5.55 -16.51
N LEU A 133 1.07 -4.54 -16.30
CA LEU A 133 -0.01 -4.23 -17.22
C LEU A 133 0.53 -3.60 -18.51
N SER A 134 1.44 -2.63 -18.37
CA SER A 134 2.01 -1.84 -19.47
C SER A 134 2.92 -2.65 -20.39
N ASN A 135 3.68 -3.61 -19.87
CA ASN A 135 4.57 -4.46 -20.68
C ASN A 135 3.82 -5.50 -21.53
N PHE A 136 2.50 -5.60 -21.39
CA PHE A 136 1.64 -6.48 -22.20
C PHE A 136 0.68 -5.69 -23.12
N SER A 137 0.84 -4.36 -23.15
CA SER A 137 0.35 -3.44 -24.18
C SER A 137 1.33 -3.39 -25.34
#